data_AF-A0A817RSP6-F1
#
_entry.id   AF-A0A817RSP6-F1
#
_cell.length_a   1.000
_cell.length_b   1.000
_cell.length_c   1.000
_cell.angle_alpha   90.00
_cell.angle_beta   90.00
_cell.angle_gamma   90.00
#
_symmetry.space_group_name_H-M   'P 1'
#
loop_
_entity.id
_entity.type
_entity.pdbx_description
1 polymer ?
#
loop_
_entity_poly.entity_id
_entity_poly.type
_entity_poly.pdbx_seq_one_letter_code
_entity_poly.pdbx_strand_id
1 'polypeptide(L)'
;MFETLLTLLGKASMTSNYYDQIRTICQQIEILEWLLTPIQFTPITHFDPKVHRVDQKAKLYLQQASLDVQNMITIEVAADGNCLYNSIICLSGNTASTPSELRVRSLIELFKNENFYHNRFAHIIGPVNEAIKNIARNFSFSELYEIAALSNVLKCNIQSVYPTIDYRSDLNIMNNTFEHAQCSIASKTICLFWTHTESETEARRSNAGNWSPNHFVQLLLPSDNSQSQNHLSQPKISDSGSTPTKATTKNNTLTQVRIPEFNADDNEMQPFQVPSTVITTTNEIITPRTKRRLQLVETCASVESKIVEHKRMQVRERMTAKRAAATSEEAERQRILARERSAAKRTALAPEVVERKRALDCERSAARRAALTPEEIERQQALNRERNAVRRAVLTSDELEQQQALHRKQMAAWRAALTSKEVEQQRTLAVDRSMARRATATPIEAEEQRVLARERSTTRRAAHESEEAKQQ
;
A
#
# COMPACT_ATOMS: atom_id res chain seq x y z
N MET A 1 0.98 11.59 -4.19
CA MET A 1 1.14 11.06 -2.81
C MET A 1 -0.11 10.32 -2.37
N PHE A 2 -1.24 11.00 -2.22
CA PHE A 2 -2.49 10.34 -1.84
C PHE A 2 -2.90 9.24 -2.82
N GLU A 3 -2.60 9.38 -4.12
CA GLU A 3 -2.73 8.29 -5.10
C GLU A 3 -1.90 7.04 -4.75
N THR A 4 -0.66 7.22 -4.30
CA THR A 4 0.22 6.13 -3.86
C THR A 4 -0.32 5.46 -2.60
N LEU A 5 -0.77 6.26 -1.63
CA LEU A 5 -1.42 5.76 -0.40
C LEU A 5 -2.69 4.99 -0.75
N LEU A 6 -3.53 5.53 -1.64
CA LEU A 6 -4.75 4.87 -2.09
C LEU A 6 -4.44 3.58 -2.85
N THR A 7 -3.38 3.54 -3.66
CA THR A 7 -2.92 2.31 -4.32
C THR A 7 -2.51 1.25 -3.29
N LEU A 8 -1.83 1.65 -2.21
CA LEU A 8 -1.45 0.74 -1.12
C LEU A 8 -2.68 0.22 -0.36
N LEU A 9 -3.63 1.10 -0.04
CA LEU A 9 -4.90 0.75 0.60
C LEU A 9 -5.72 -0.19 -0.29
N GLY A 10 -5.77 0.06 -1.60
CA GLY A 10 -6.43 -0.79 -2.58
C GLY A 10 -5.83 -2.19 -2.62
N LYS A 11 -4.49 -2.32 -2.60
CA LYS A 11 -3.82 -3.62 -2.46
C LYS A 11 -4.17 -4.32 -1.15
N ALA A 12 -4.23 -3.59 -0.04
CA ALA A 12 -4.63 -4.15 1.26
C ALA A 12 -6.08 -4.67 1.23
N SER A 13 -6.99 -3.98 0.54
CA SER A 13 -8.41 -4.36 0.38
C SER A 13 -8.64 -5.73 -0.26
N MET A 14 -7.64 -6.24 -1.01
CA MET A 14 -7.73 -7.52 -1.72
C MET A 14 -7.21 -8.71 -0.90
N THR A 15 -6.77 -8.47 0.33
CA THR A 15 -6.22 -9.53 1.19
C THR A 15 -7.30 -10.14 2.11
N SER A 16 -7.08 -11.36 2.59
CA SER A 16 -8.02 -12.01 3.52
C SER A 16 -8.10 -11.32 4.89
N ASN A 17 -7.06 -10.59 5.27
CA ASN A 17 -7.05 -9.74 6.47
C ASN A 17 -6.95 -8.26 6.08
N TYR A 18 -7.86 -7.83 5.21
CA TYR A 18 -7.85 -6.47 4.67
C TYR A 18 -8.08 -5.43 5.76
N TYR A 19 -8.98 -5.71 6.71
CA TYR A 19 -9.41 -4.75 7.71
C TYR A 19 -8.25 -4.29 8.60
N ASP A 20 -7.52 -5.24 9.19
CA ASP A 20 -6.35 -4.94 10.01
C ASP A 20 -5.23 -4.24 9.23
N GLN A 21 -5.03 -4.62 7.96
CA GLN A 21 -4.00 -4.01 7.12
C GLN A 21 -4.33 -2.56 6.77
N ILE A 22 -5.56 -2.28 6.34
CA ILE A 22 -6.02 -0.92 6.05
C ILE A 22 -5.96 -0.08 7.33
N ARG A 23 -6.45 -0.61 8.48
CA ARG A 23 -6.35 0.05 9.79
C ARG A 23 -4.91 0.42 10.12
N THR A 24 -3.98 -0.53 9.99
CA THR A 24 -2.56 -0.30 10.26
C THR A 24 -1.99 0.81 9.37
N ILE A 25 -2.33 0.82 8.08
CA ILE A 25 -1.89 1.86 7.14
C ILE A 25 -2.47 3.23 7.56
N CYS A 26 -3.77 3.31 7.86
CA CYS A 26 -4.42 4.54 8.31
C CYS A 26 -3.79 5.10 9.60
N GLN A 27 -3.50 4.24 10.58
CA GLN A 27 -2.81 4.63 11.82
C GLN A 27 -1.40 5.17 11.54
N GLN A 28 -0.67 4.57 10.60
CA GLN A 28 0.66 5.05 10.20
C GLN A 28 0.60 6.41 9.48
N ILE A 29 -0.44 6.64 8.66
CA ILE A 29 -0.68 7.94 8.04
C ILE A 29 -1.05 8.99 9.10
N GLU A 30 -1.80 8.62 10.13
CA GLU A 30 -2.20 9.55 11.21
C GLU A 30 -1.01 10.11 11.99
N ILE A 31 0.06 9.34 12.16
CA ILE A 31 1.32 9.81 12.76
C ILE A 31 1.95 10.94 11.94
N LEU A 32 1.67 11.02 10.64
CA LEU A 32 2.14 12.08 9.76
C LEU A 32 1.20 13.29 9.85
N GLU A 33 1.12 13.93 11.02
CA GLU A 33 0.17 15.03 11.32
C GLU A 33 0.07 16.10 10.21
N TRP A 34 1.20 16.42 9.57
CA TRP A 34 1.25 17.40 8.48
C TRP A 34 0.41 17.00 7.25
N LEU A 35 0.21 15.69 6.99
CA LEU A 35 -0.69 15.17 5.96
C LEU A 35 -2.15 15.34 6.31
N LEU A 36 -2.46 15.42 7.60
CA LEU A 36 -3.81 15.57 8.12
C LEU A 36 -4.14 17.01 8.51
N THR A 37 -3.36 17.97 8.00
CA THR A 37 -3.71 19.39 8.11
C THR A 37 -5.17 19.57 7.70
N PRO A 38 -6.02 20.23 8.53
CA PRO A 38 -7.42 20.42 8.22
C PRO A 38 -7.62 21.06 6.85
N ILE A 39 -8.57 20.52 6.07
CA ILE A 39 -8.91 21.10 4.78
C ILE A 39 -9.64 22.41 5.04
N GLN A 40 -9.09 23.52 4.53
CA GLN A 40 -9.77 24.81 4.52
C GLN A 40 -10.81 24.78 3.41
N PHE A 41 -12.02 24.32 3.74
CA PHE A 41 -13.11 24.14 2.79
C PHE A 41 -14.10 25.30 2.90
N THR A 42 -14.13 26.15 1.87
CA THR A 42 -15.12 27.22 1.72
C THR A 42 -15.97 26.89 0.48
N PRO A 43 -17.12 26.23 0.64
CA PRO A 43 -17.90 25.78 -0.50
C PRO A 43 -18.46 26.97 -1.29
N ILE A 44 -18.37 26.87 -2.61
CA ILE A 44 -19.19 27.63 -3.55
C ILE A 44 -20.63 27.15 -3.41
N THR A 45 -21.57 28.07 -3.20
CA THR A 45 -22.99 27.75 -3.00
C THR A 45 -23.88 28.24 -4.14
N HIS A 46 -23.35 29.07 -5.03
CA HIS A 46 -24.08 29.66 -6.15
C HIS A 46 -23.48 29.20 -7.47
N PHE A 47 -24.35 28.94 -8.43
CA PHE A 47 -23.98 28.62 -9.78
C PHE A 47 -23.28 29.82 -10.41
N ASP A 48 -22.28 29.54 -11.23
CA ASP A 48 -21.60 30.51 -12.09
C ASP A 48 -21.44 29.87 -13.47
N PRO A 49 -22.16 30.35 -14.50
CA PRO A 49 -22.10 29.77 -15.83
C PRO A 49 -20.72 29.89 -16.51
N LYS A 50 -19.80 30.71 -15.99
CA LYS A 50 -18.43 30.82 -16.51
C LYS A 50 -17.52 29.67 -16.06
N VAL A 51 -17.81 29.12 -14.88
CA VAL A 51 -16.99 28.09 -14.23
C VAL A 51 -17.68 26.73 -14.26
N HIS A 52 -19.01 26.73 -14.15
CA HIS A 52 -19.81 25.54 -14.00
C HIS A 52 -20.58 25.20 -15.28
N ARG A 53 -20.74 23.90 -15.52
CA ARG A 53 -21.60 23.35 -16.57
C ARG A 53 -22.77 22.64 -15.95
N VAL A 54 -23.91 22.70 -16.60
CA VAL A 54 -25.14 22.05 -16.13
C VAL A 54 -25.16 20.59 -16.56
N ASP A 55 -25.35 19.68 -15.62
CA ASP A 55 -25.61 18.28 -15.94
C ASP A 55 -27.06 18.12 -16.40
N GLN A 56 -27.24 17.94 -17.72
CA GLN A 56 -28.58 17.83 -18.31
C GLN A 56 -29.31 16.55 -17.91
N LYS A 57 -28.59 15.45 -17.65
CA LYS A 57 -29.23 14.19 -17.25
C LYS A 57 -29.69 14.27 -15.80
N ALA A 58 -28.82 14.76 -14.91
CA ALA A 58 -29.19 15.00 -13.53
C ALA A 58 -30.32 16.01 -13.39
N LYS A 59 -30.39 17.02 -14.27
CA LYS A 59 -31.49 17.99 -14.29
C LYS A 59 -32.86 17.34 -14.50
N LEU A 60 -32.95 16.27 -15.29
CA LEU A 60 -34.20 15.51 -15.48
C LEU A 60 -34.60 14.79 -14.20
N TYR A 61 -33.64 14.19 -13.49
CA TYR A 61 -33.88 13.55 -12.20
C TYR A 61 -34.27 14.56 -11.11
N LEU A 62 -33.72 15.78 -11.15
CA LEU A 62 -34.02 16.82 -10.16
C LEU A 62 -35.51 17.19 -10.15
N GLN A 63 -36.21 17.07 -11.28
CA GLN A 63 -37.66 17.27 -11.36
C GLN A 63 -38.46 16.29 -10.48
N GLN A 64 -37.85 15.16 -10.12
CA GLN A 64 -38.44 14.14 -9.26
C GLN A 64 -37.97 14.27 -7.80
N ALA A 65 -37.10 15.23 -7.47
CA ALA A 65 -36.64 15.50 -6.11
C ALA A 65 -37.68 16.31 -5.30
N SER A 66 -37.38 16.59 -4.04
CA SER A 66 -38.23 17.41 -3.16
C SER A 66 -38.30 18.86 -3.63
N LEU A 67 -39.46 19.51 -3.42
CA LEU A 67 -39.76 20.85 -3.95
C LEU A 67 -38.76 21.93 -3.50
N ASP A 68 -38.14 21.77 -2.33
CA ASP A 68 -37.17 22.70 -1.75
C ASP A 68 -35.84 22.77 -2.51
N VAL A 69 -35.53 21.76 -3.32
CA VAL A 69 -34.28 21.70 -4.11
C VAL A 69 -34.51 21.72 -5.63
N GLN A 70 -35.76 21.65 -6.10
CA GLN A 70 -36.09 21.61 -7.53
C GLN A 70 -35.65 22.87 -8.31
N ASN A 71 -35.51 24.01 -7.63
CA ASN A 71 -35.03 25.26 -8.21
C ASN A 71 -33.50 25.37 -8.26
N MET A 72 -32.77 24.40 -7.71
CA MET A 72 -31.31 24.37 -7.76
C MET A 72 -30.80 23.92 -9.13
N ILE A 73 -29.50 24.11 -9.37
CA ILE A 73 -28.83 23.78 -10.63
C ILE A 73 -27.87 22.61 -10.40
N THR A 74 -28.05 21.55 -11.18
CA THR A 74 -27.17 20.36 -11.20
C THR A 74 -25.87 20.66 -11.92
N ILE A 75 -24.73 20.33 -11.31
CA ILE A 75 -23.40 20.59 -11.87
C ILE A 75 -22.82 19.32 -12.50
N GLU A 76 -22.30 19.43 -13.72
CA GLU A 76 -21.65 18.34 -14.43
C GLU A 76 -20.36 17.91 -13.71
N VAL A 77 -20.25 16.61 -13.45
CA VAL A 77 -19.13 15.99 -12.74
C VAL A 77 -18.71 14.72 -13.50
N ALA A 78 -17.42 14.39 -13.49
CA ALA A 78 -16.93 13.16 -14.11
C ALA A 78 -17.54 11.91 -13.42
N ALA A 79 -18.12 11.03 -14.22
CA ALA A 79 -18.80 9.80 -13.76
C ALA A 79 -17.87 8.58 -13.75
N ASP A 80 -16.74 8.67 -13.05
CA ASP A 80 -15.64 7.69 -13.06
C ASP A 80 -15.54 6.88 -11.74
N GLY A 81 -16.63 6.72 -10.99
CA GLY A 81 -16.60 6.13 -9.64
C GLY A 81 -15.97 7.04 -8.57
N ASN A 82 -15.29 8.14 -8.95
CA ASN A 82 -14.85 9.19 -8.03
C ASN A 82 -15.82 10.38 -7.98
N CYS A 83 -16.99 10.27 -8.62
CA CYS A 83 -17.94 11.36 -8.78
C CYS A 83 -18.34 12.05 -7.46
N LEU A 84 -18.41 11.33 -6.32
CA LEU A 84 -18.62 11.96 -5.01
C LEU A 84 -17.50 12.96 -4.68
N TYR A 85 -16.25 12.54 -4.78
CA TYR A 85 -15.10 13.38 -4.45
C TYR A 85 -14.89 14.49 -5.49
N ASN A 86 -15.10 14.18 -6.77
CA ASN A 86 -15.06 15.18 -7.84
C ASN A 86 -16.12 16.27 -7.59
N SER A 87 -17.33 15.88 -7.17
CA SER A 87 -18.40 16.80 -6.76
C SER A 87 -17.94 17.75 -5.65
N ILE A 88 -17.25 17.26 -4.63
CA ILE A 88 -16.72 18.11 -3.54
C ILE A 88 -15.64 19.07 -4.06
N ILE A 89 -14.74 18.60 -4.93
CA ILE A 89 -13.65 19.42 -5.48
C ILE A 89 -14.21 20.55 -6.35
N CYS A 90 -15.28 20.30 -7.10
CA CYS A 90 -15.97 21.37 -7.85
C CYS A 90 -16.44 22.51 -6.94
N LEU A 91 -16.75 22.25 -5.66
CA LEU A 91 -17.20 23.28 -4.71
C LEU A 91 -16.07 24.01 -4.00
N SER A 92 -14.86 23.46 -3.93
CA SER A 92 -13.82 24.00 -3.04
C SER A 92 -13.27 25.35 -3.49
N GLY A 93 -13.50 25.76 -4.75
CA GLY A 93 -12.88 26.92 -5.38
C GLY A 93 -11.35 26.85 -5.46
N ASN A 94 -10.74 25.81 -4.90
CA ASN A 94 -9.30 25.62 -4.76
C ASN A 94 -8.94 24.21 -5.28
N THR A 95 -8.15 24.18 -6.34
CA THR A 95 -7.77 22.96 -7.07
C THR A 95 -6.72 22.11 -6.33
N ALA A 96 -6.35 22.45 -5.10
CA ALA A 96 -5.30 21.73 -4.38
C ALA A 96 -5.73 20.33 -3.90
N SER A 97 -7.01 20.12 -3.59
CA SER A 97 -7.53 18.82 -3.16
C SER A 97 -7.73 17.88 -4.34
N THR A 98 -7.42 16.60 -4.14
CA THR A 98 -7.59 15.54 -5.15
C THR A 98 -8.62 14.50 -4.69
N PRO A 99 -9.25 13.74 -5.61
CA PRO A 99 -10.19 12.70 -5.22
C PRO A 99 -9.55 11.65 -4.30
N SER A 100 -8.31 11.26 -4.59
CA SER A 100 -7.56 10.33 -3.75
C SER A 100 -7.28 10.85 -2.36
N GLU A 101 -7.01 12.16 -2.21
CA GLU A 101 -6.83 12.78 -0.89
C GLU A 101 -8.11 12.69 -0.06
N LEU A 102 -9.25 13.11 -0.62
CA LEU A 102 -10.52 13.07 0.09
C LEU A 102 -10.90 11.64 0.48
N ARG A 103 -10.72 10.66 -0.42
CA ARG A 103 -10.99 9.24 -0.13
C ARG A 103 -10.10 8.69 0.99
N VAL A 104 -8.79 8.96 0.96
CA VAL A 104 -7.87 8.52 2.03
C VAL A 104 -8.24 9.16 3.37
N ARG A 105 -8.60 10.46 3.37
CA ARG A 105 -9.05 11.15 4.59
C ARG A 105 -10.37 10.59 5.12
N SER A 106 -11.32 10.24 4.25
CA SER A 106 -12.56 9.55 4.64
C SER A 106 -12.27 8.21 5.32
N LEU A 107 -11.33 7.41 4.82
CA LEU A 107 -10.94 6.15 5.48
C LEU A 107 -10.36 6.37 6.87
N ILE A 108 -9.46 7.35 7.00
CA ILE A 108 -8.84 7.68 8.29
C ILE A 108 -9.91 8.13 9.29
N GLU A 109 -10.84 8.98 8.85
CA GLU A 109 -11.98 9.43 9.65
C GLU A 109 -12.87 8.27 10.11
N LEU A 110 -13.19 7.32 9.21
CA LEU A 110 -13.98 6.14 9.54
C LEU A 110 -13.29 5.26 10.60
N PHE A 111 -11.98 5.03 10.50
CA PHE A 111 -11.26 4.26 11.52
C PHE A 111 -11.12 5.00 12.84
N LYS A 112 -10.87 6.31 12.79
CA LYS A 112 -10.72 7.14 13.98
C LYS A 112 -11.99 7.17 14.81
N ASN A 113 -13.15 7.21 14.16
CA ASN A 113 -14.46 7.31 14.79
C ASN A 113 -15.33 6.06 14.51
N GLU A 114 -14.72 4.88 14.41
CA GLU A 114 -15.38 3.63 13.99
C GLU A 114 -16.64 3.32 14.80
N ASN A 115 -16.56 3.44 16.14
CA ASN A 115 -17.70 3.18 17.02
C ASN A 115 -18.88 4.13 16.76
N PHE A 116 -18.60 5.40 16.41
CA PHE A 116 -19.64 6.36 16.08
C PHE A 116 -20.38 5.92 14.80
N TYR A 117 -19.64 5.60 13.74
CA TYR A 117 -20.24 5.18 12.47
C TYR A 117 -20.95 3.83 12.58
N HIS A 118 -20.38 2.89 13.33
CA HIS A 118 -21.01 1.60 13.60
C HIS A 118 -22.35 1.78 14.31
N ASN A 119 -22.35 2.46 15.47
CA ASN A 119 -23.55 2.63 16.28
C ASN A 119 -24.64 3.44 15.56
N ARG A 120 -24.26 4.47 14.81
CA ARG A 120 -25.21 5.38 14.16
C ARG A 120 -25.80 4.81 12.87
N PHE A 121 -25.02 4.08 12.08
CA PHE A 121 -25.38 3.78 10.69
C PHE A 121 -25.44 2.29 10.35
N ALA A 122 -24.79 1.40 11.10
CA ALA A 122 -24.63 0.01 10.67
C ALA A 122 -25.95 -0.76 10.54
N HIS A 123 -26.95 -0.41 11.36
CA HIS A 123 -28.29 -1.01 11.30
C HIS A 123 -29.11 -0.55 10.09
N ILE A 124 -28.71 0.54 9.41
CA ILE A 124 -29.40 1.12 8.26
C ILE A 124 -28.66 0.82 6.96
N ILE A 125 -27.36 1.08 6.94
CA ILE A 125 -26.51 1.06 5.73
C ILE A 125 -25.82 -0.29 5.57
N GLY A 126 -25.53 -0.98 6.67
CA GLY A 126 -24.83 -2.26 6.69
C GLY A 126 -23.46 -2.20 7.37
N PRO A 127 -22.63 -3.25 7.24
CA PRO A 127 -21.38 -3.36 7.98
C PRO A 127 -20.31 -2.35 7.54
N VAL A 128 -19.79 -1.56 8.48
CA VAL A 128 -18.74 -0.54 8.24
C VAL A 128 -17.48 -1.13 7.60
N ASN A 129 -17.14 -2.38 7.91
CA ASN A 129 -15.95 -3.06 7.38
C ASN A 129 -16.03 -3.35 5.88
N GLU A 130 -17.24 -3.59 5.32
CA GLU A 130 -17.40 -3.76 3.88
C GLU A 130 -17.30 -2.41 3.17
N ALA A 131 -17.89 -1.35 3.74
CA ALA A 131 -17.72 0.01 3.23
C ALA A 131 -16.23 0.42 3.19
N ILE A 132 -15.48 0.20 4.28
CA ILE A 132 -14.03 0.48 4.33
C ILE A 132 -13.25 -0.25 3.24
N LYS A 133 -13.61 -1.52 2.96
CA LYS A 133 -12.98 -2.30 1.91
C LYS A 133 -13.24 -1.69 0.53
N ASN A 134 -14.46 -1.25 0.27
CA ASN A 134 -14.85 -0.62 -0.99
C ASN A 134 -14.17 0.75 -1.16
N ILE A 135 -14.19 1.59 -0.13
CA ILE A 135 -13.57 2.91 -0.13
C ILE A 135 -12.05 2.83 -0.36
N ALA A 136 -11.39 1.77 0.11
CA ALA A 136 -9.96 1.59 -0.11
C ALA A 136 -9.57 1.38 -1.58
N ARG A 137 -10.51 1.05 -2.47
CA ARG A 137 -10.26 0.87 -3.90
C ARG A 137 -10.45 2.20 -4.63
N ASN A 138 -9.54 2.53 -5.54
CA ASN A 138 -9.74 3.69 -6.40
C ASN A 138 -10.88 3.41 -7.39
N PHE A 139 -11.63 4.44 -7.76
CA PHE A 139 -12.78 4.35 -8.68
C PHE A 139 -13.94 3.43 -8.22
N SER A 140 -13.98 3.03 -6.95
CA SER A 140 -15.17 2.39 -6.39
C SER A 140 -16.26 3.43 -6.17
N PHE A 141 -17.50 3.05 -6.49
CA PHE A 141 -18.68 3.87 -6.22
C PHE A 141 -18.81 4.11 -4.72
N SER A 142 -19.11 5.36 -4.37
CA SER A 142 -19.23 5.77 -2.98
C SER A 142 -20.60 5.45 -2.38
N GLU A 143 -20.62 5.12 -1.10
CA GLU A 143 -21.81 4.87 -0.30
C GLU A 143 -22.06 6.01 0.70
N LEU A 144 -23.10 5.84 1.55
CA LEU A 144 -23.50 6.85 2.54
C LEU A 144 -22.44 7.04 3.66
N TYR A 145 -21.59 6.04 3.91
CA TYR A 145 -20.50 6.15 4.90
C TYR A 145 -19.49 7.23 4.51
N GLU A 146 -19.18 7.35 3.22
CA GLU A 146 -18.27 8.34 2.68
C GLU A 146 -18.84 9.74 2.82
N ILE A 147 -20.14 9.91 2.59
CA ILE A 147 -20.83 11.21 2.78
C ILE A 147 -20.76 11.62 4.24
N ALA A 148 -21.06 10.70 5.17
CA ALA A 148 -20.98 10.95 6.61
C ALA A 148 -19.54 11.23 7.08
N ALA A 149 -18.55 10.53 6.53
CA ALA A 149 -17.14 10.79 6.82
C ALA A 149 -16.67 12.14 6.25
N LEU A 150 -17.10 12.47 5.03
CA LEU A 150 -16.75 13.73 4.38
C LEU A 150 -17.31 14.94 5.12
N SER A 151 -18.52 14.86 5.71
CA SER A 151 -19.04 15.98 6.51
C SER A 151 -18.10 16.32 7.68
N ASN A 152 -17.51 15.31 8.31
CA ASN A 152 -16.52 15.46 9.38
C ASN A 152 -15.14 15.90 8.89
N VAL A 153 -14.68 15.39 7.75
CA VAL A 153 -13.40 15.77 7.13
C VAL A 153 -13.41 17.23 6.67
N LEU A 154 -14.51 17.67 6.05
CA LEU A 154 -14.68 19.01 5.50
C LEU A 154 -15.17 20.03 6.53
N LYS A 155 -15.63 19.57 7.71
CA LYS A 155 -16.27 20.40 8.74
C LYS A 155 -17.48 21.19 8.20
N CYS A 156 -18.30 20.50 7.40
CA CYS A 156 -19.42 21.06 6.66
C CYS A 156 -20.58 20.07 6.68
N ASN A 157 -21.82 20.54 6.81
CA ASN A 157 -22.98 19.67 6.68
C ASN A 157 -23.18 19.29 5.22
N ILE A 158 -23.61 18.05 4.98
CA ILE A 158 -23.88 17.57 3.63
C ILE A 158 -25.33 17.09 3.58
N GLN A 159 -26.19 17.85 2.89
CA GLN A 159 -27.53 17.43 2.55
C GLN A 159 -27.45 16.48 1.35
N SER A 160 -27.76 15.22 1.59
CA SER A 160 -27.88 14.20 0.56
C SER A 160 -29.32 14.22 0.04
N VAL A 161 -29.49 14.37 -1.27
CA VAL A 161 -30.78 14.46 -1.95
C VAL A 161 -30.96 13.27 -2.87
N TYR A 162 -32.00 12.48 -2.64
CA TYR A 162 -32.35 11.34 -3.46
C TYR A 162 -33.63 11.65 -4.26
N PRO A 163 -33.67 11.40 -5.58
CA PRO A 163 -34.88 11.62 -6.37
C PRO A 163 -35.98 10.65 -5.93
N THR A 164 -37.24 11.10 -5.97
CA THR A 164 -38.41 10.30 -5.51
C THR A 164 -38.77 9.24 -6.56
N ILE A 165 -37.88 8.29 -6.76
CA ILE A 165 -38.00 7.18 -7.70
C ILE A 165 -38.30 5.91 -6.88
N ASP A 166 -39.19 5.06 -7.39
CA ASP A 166 -39.60 3.78 -6.78
C ASP A 166 -40.33 3.85 -5.41
N TYR A 167 -40.51 5.04 -4.82
CA TYR A 167 -41.24 5.26 -3.55
C TYR A 167 -40.84 4.29 -2.42
N ARG A 168 -39.56 3.96 -2.36
CA ARG A 168 -38.99 3.01 -1.40
C ARG A 168 -38.68 3.68 -0.07
N SER A 169 -39.49 3.39 0.96
CA SER A 169 -39.31 3.99 2.30
C SER A 169 -37.95 3.68 2.93
N ASP A 170 -37.35 2.57 2.54
CA ASP A 170 -36.05 2.12 3.01
C ASP A 170 -34.90 2.98 2.46
N LEU A 171 -35.13 3.72 1.36
CA LEU A 171 -34.19 4.69 0.79
C LEU A 171 -34.29 6.09 1.39
N ASN A 172 -35.19 6.31 2.37
CA ASN A 172 -35.31 7.60 3.06
C ASN A 172 -33.99 8.06 3.70
N ILE A 173 -33.10 7.14 4.09
CA ILE A 173 -31.77 7.48 4.62
C ILE A 173 -30.90 8.22 3.61
N MET A 174 -31.15 8.04 2.31
CA MET A 174 -30.42 8.71 1.24
C MET A 174 -30.87 10.17 1.06
N ASN A 175 -32.04 10.54 1.61
CA ASN A 175 -32.54 11.91 1.61
C ASN A 175 -32.43 12.52 3.02
N ASN A 176 -31.19 12.75 3.48
CA ASN A 176 -30.89 13.14 4.86
C ASN A 176 -29.73 14.15 4.92
N THR A 177 -29.63 14.89 6.03
CA THR A 177 -28.53 15.81 6.30
C THR A 177 -27.50 15.14 7.21
N PHE A 178 -26.29 14.96 6.69
CA PHE A 178 -25.14 14.45 7.41
C PHE A 178 -24.42 15.60 8.11
N GLU A 179 -24.73 15.77 9.39
CA GLU A 179 -24.13 16.82 10.22
C GLU A 179 -22.69 16.47 10.60
N HIS A 180 -21.82 17.48 10.62
CA HIS A 180 -20.49 17.30 11.20
C HIS A 180 -20.57 17.18 12.73
N ALA A 181 -19.83 16.25 13.32
CA ALA A 181 -19.99 15.84 14.72
C ALA A 181 -19.75 16.98 15.73
N GLN A 182 -18.90 17.95 15.38
CA GLN A 182 -18.58 19.10 16.22
C GLN A 182 -19.43 20.32 15.82
N CYS A 183 -20.76 20.13 15.74
CA CYS A 183 -21.73 21.08 15.21
C CYS A 183 -21.46 22.50 15.74
N SER A 184 -21.01 23.39 14.85
CA SER A 184 -20.95 24.82 15.13
C SER A 184 -22.22 25.44 14.55
N ILE A 185 -22.80 26.41 15.25
CA ILE A 185 -24.07 27.06 14.89
C ILE A 185 -24.02 27.70 13.47
N ALA A 186 -22.83 27.86 12.89
CA ALA A 186 -22.59 28.50 11.60
C ALA A 186 -22.07 27.55 10.50
N SER A 187 -22.25 26.23 10.63
CA SER A 187 -21.76 25.32 9.61
C SER A 187 -22.57 25.43 8.31
N LYS A 188 -21.85 25.67 7.22
CA LYS A 188 -22.44 25.70 5.88
C LYS A 188 -22.96 24.31 5.52
N THR A 189 -24.04 24.28 4.74
CA THR A 189 -24.59 23.05 4.16
C THR A 189 -24.34 23.06 2.67
N ILE A 190 -23.81 21.95 2.14
CA ILE A 190 -23.75 21.69 0.70
C ILE A 190 -24.76 20.60 0.33
N CYS A 191 -25.23 20.62 -0.91
CA CYS A 191 -26.27 19.70 -1.39
C CYS A 191 -25.70 18.76 -2.45
N LEU A 192 -25.58 17.47 -2.11
CA LEU A 192 -25.23 16.39 -3.03
C LEU A 192 -26.49 15.72 -3.55
N PHE A 193 -26.52 15.41 -4.84
CA PHE A 193 -27.66 14.78 -5.48
C PHE A 193 -27.29 13.43 -6.10
N TRP A 194 -28.04 12.40 -5.74
CA TRP A 194 -27.94 11.07 -6.31
C TRP A 194 -28.59 11.05 -7.70
N THR A 195 -27.87 10.57 -8.69
CA THR A 195 -28.36 10.52 -10.07
C THR A 195 -27.84 9.29 -10.80
N HIS A 196 -28.11 9.21 -12.10
CA HIS A 196 -27.63 8.17 -12.98
C HIS A 196 -27.05 8.78 -14.25
N THR A 197 -26.01 8.13 -14.80
CA THR A 197 -25.38 8.53 -16.07
C THR A 197 -26.24 8.28 -17.31
N GLU A 198 -27.40 7.63 -17.15
CA GLU A 198 -28.35 7.28 -18.22
C GLU A 198 -29.74 7.79 -17.86
N SER A 199 -30.66 7.79 -18.82
CA SER A 199 -32.07 8.07 -18.55
C SER A 199 -32.67 7.01 -17.63
N GLU A 200 -33.76 7.33 -16.92
CA GLU A 200 -34.39 6.40 -15.98
C GLU A 200 -34.84 5.11 -16.69
N THR A 201 -35.38 5.24 -17.90
CA THR A 201 -35.82 4.09 -18.71
C THR A 201 -34.66 3.16 -19.08
N GLU A 202 -33.49 3.71 -19.40
CA GLU A 202 -32.29 2.93 -19.73
C GLU A 202 -31.71 2.26 -18.47
N ALA A 203 -31.58 3.02 -17.38
CA ALA A 203 -31.08 2.54 -16.09
C ALA A 203 -31.91 1.35 -15.56
N ARG A 204 -33.25 1.43 -15.68
CA ARG A 204 -34.13 0.32 -15.31
C ARG A 204 -33.98 -0.87 -16.24
N ARG A 205 -33.83 -0.63 -17.55
CA ARG A 205 -33.68 -1.71 -18.54
C ARG A 205 -32.42 -2.54 -18.26
N SER A 206 -31.33 -1.89 -17.86
CA SER A 206 -30.07 -2.57 -17.51
C SER A 206 -30.12 -3.26 -16.14
N ASN A 207 -30.99 -2.83 -15.23
CA ASN A 207 -31.07 -3.34 -13.85
C ASN A 207 -32.41 -4.04 -13.51
N ALA A 208 -32.89 -4.89 -14.43
CA ALA A 208 -34.08 -5.75 -14.22
C ALA A 208 -35.34 -4.99 -13.74
N GLY A 209 -35.51 -3.75 -14.20
CA GLY A 209 -36.65 -2.88 -13.86
C GLY A 209 -36.42 -1.96 -12.66
N ASN A 210 -35.39 -2.19 -11.86
CA ASN A 210 -35.08 -1.39 -10.68
C ASN A 210 -34.20 -0.19 -11.04
N TRP A 211 -34.46 0.96 -10.45
CA TRP A 211 -33.53 2.09 -10.55
C TRP A 211 -32.50 2.03 -9.42
N SER A 212 -31.23 2.28 -9.74
CA SER A 212 -30.16 2.40 -8.76
C SER A 212 -29.24 3.55 -9.15
N PRO A 213 -28.88 4.47 -8.24
CA PRO A 213 -27.98 5.55 -8.59
C PRO A 213 -26.56 5.02 -8.85
N ASN A 214 -25.84 5.64 -9.77
CA ASN A 214 -24.43 5.36 -10.04
C ASN A 214 -23.58 6.65 -10.17
N HIS A 215 -24.18 7.81 -9.93
CA HIS A 215 -23.51 9.09 -10.11
C HIS A 215 -23.91 10.09 -9.02
N PHE A 216 -22.96 10.93 -8.65
CA PHE A 216 -23.17 12.06 -7.75
C PHE A 216 -22.88 13.36 -8.49
N VAL A 217 -23.77 14.33 -8.30
CA VAL A 217 -23.57 15.70 -8.74
C VAL A 217 -23.84 16.65 -7.58
N GLN A 218 -23.37 17.90 -7.71
CA GLN A 218 -23.73 18.96 -6.76
C GLN A 218 -24.96 19.71 -7.23
N LEU A 219 -25.69 20.24 -6.25
CA LEU A 219 -26.74 21.23 -6.45
C LEU A 219 -26.25 22.59 -5.95
N LEU A 220 -26.30 23.59 -6.83
CA LEU A 220 -25.99 24.98 -6.50
C LEU A 220 -27.25 25.84 -6.59
N LEU A 221 -27.30 26.90 -5.78
CA LEU A 221 -28.34 27.91 -5.91
C LEU A 221 -28.16 28.67 -7.24
N PRO A 222 -29.24 29.09 -7.91
CA PRO A 222 -29.14 30.00 -9.05
C PRO A 222 -28.34 31.26 -8.67
N SER A 223 -27.59 31.83 -9.61
CA SER A 223 -26.97 33.13 -9.39
C SER A 223 -28.07 34.17 -9.15
N ASP A 224 -27.93 35.01 -8.13
CA ASP A 224 -28.80 36.16 -7.90
C ASP A 224 -28.58 37.20 -9.02
N ASN A 225 -29.13 36.95 -10.20
CA ASN A 225 -29.11 37.90 -11.32
C ASN A 225 -29.98 39.15 -11.05
N SER A 226 -30.54 39.29 -9.85
CA SER A 226 -31.59 40.25 -9.52
C SER A 226 -31.09 41.55 -8.87
N GLN A 227 -29.81 41.73 -8.54
CA GLN A 227 -29.35 42.95 -7.84
C GLN A 227 -28.60 44.00 -8.66
N SER A 228 -28.37 43.83 -9.97
CA SER A 228 -27.59 44.81 -10.74
C SER A 228 -28.35 45.60 -11.82
N GLN A 229 -29.68 45.52 -11.94
CA GLN A 229 -30.40 46.34 -12.94
C GLN A 229 -31.68 47.08 -12.52
N ASN A 230 -32.16 47.04 -11.28
CA ASN A 230 -33.34 47.82 -10.89
C ASN A 230 -33.15 48.60 -9.58
N HIS A 231 -32.32 49.64 -9.65
CA HIS A 231 -32.36 50.74 -8.69
C HIS A 231 -33.12 51.93 -9.30
N LEU A 232 -34.37 51.74 -9.71
CA LEU A 232 -35.31 52.84 -9.92
C LEU A 232 -36.73 52.40 -9.55
N SER A 233 -37.18 52.92 -8.41
CA SER A 233 -38.59 53.11 -8.02
C SER A 233 -39.42 51.86 -7.71
N GLN A 234 -39.56 51.52 -6.42
CA GLN A 234 -40.80 50.90 -5.93
C GLN A 234 -41.44 51.74 -4.83
N PRO A 235 -42.77 52.00 -4.90
CA PRO A 235 -43.56 52.47 -3.78
C PRO A 235 -44.02 51.30 -2.89
N LYS A 236 -44.14 51.60 -1.60
CA LYS A 236 -44.61 50.75 -0.50
C LYS A 236 -46.05 50.28 -0.69
N ILE A 237 -46.32 48.99 -0.49
CA ILE A 237 -47.64 48.47 -0.05
C ILE A 237 -47.43 47.36 0.99
N SER A 238 -48.32 47.39 1.99
CA SER A 238 -48.33 46.73 3.30
C SER A 238 -48.89 45.31 3.34
N ASP A 239 -48.28 44.51 4.23
CA ASP A 239 -48.77 43.44 5.12
C ASP A 239 -50.18 42.85 4.99
N SER A 240 -50.24 41.51 4.99
CA SER A 240 -51.04 40.73 5.97
C SER A 240 -50.62 39.26 5.97
N GLY A 241 -50.48 38.68 7.16
CA GLY A 241 -49.88 37.36 7.39
C GLY A 241 -50.87 36.22 7.63
N SER A 242 -50.33 34.99 7.60
CA SER A 242 -50.97 33.79 8.15
C SER A 242 -49.93 32.69 8.41
N THR A 243 -49.95 32.11 9.60
CA THR A 243 -49.12 31.01 10.11
C THR A 243 -49.70 29.63 9.76
N PRO A 244 -48.88 28.56 9.64
CA PRO A 244 -49.40 27.19 9.65
C PRO A 244 -48.89 26.31 10.81
N THR A 245 -49.76 25.36 11.14
CA THR A 245 -49.81 24.46 12.30
C THR A 245 -48.92 23.21 12.13
N LYS A 246 -48.34 22.71 13.23
CA LYS A 246 -47.48 21.51 13.32
C LYS A 246 -48.27 20.20 13.28
N ALA A 247 -47.73 19.18 12.62
CA ALA A 247 -48.19 17.78 12.67
C ALA A 247 -47.09 16.85 13.22
N THR A 248 -47.55 15.81 13.93
CA THR A 248 -46.78 14.89 14.79
C THR A 248 -46.44 13.58 14.06
N THR A 249 -45.18 13.14 14.12
CA THR A 249 -44.68 11.91 13.47
C THR A 249 -44.61 10.73 14.46
N LYS A 250 -45.06 9.55 14.03
CA LYS A 250 -44.93 8.26 14.74
C LYS A 250 -43.78 7.42 14.16
N ASN A 251 -43.06 6.72 15.03
CA ASN A 251 -41.92 5.87 14.72
C ASN A 251 -42.35 4.53 14.12
N ASN A 252 -41.62 4.03 13.13
CA ASN A 252 -41.80 2.69 12.53
C ASN A 252 -40.45 1.96 12.41
N THR A 253 -40.50 0.65 12.62
CA THR A 253 -39.38 -0.29 12.74
C THR A 253 -38.75 -0.61 11.38
N LEU A 254 -37.41 -0.52 11.30
CA LEU A 254 -36.63 -0.54 10.06
C LEU A 254 -36.20 -1.97 9.65
N THR A 255 -36.32 -2.28 8.36
CA THR A 255 -35.76 -3.48 7.72
C THR A 255 -34.42 -3.11 7.05
N GLN A 256 -33.38 -3.95 7.18
CA GLN A 256 -32.02 -3.67 6.68
C GLN A 256 -31.97 -3.59 5.15
N VAL A 257 -31.37 -2.53 4.62
CA VAL A 257 -31.18 -2.29 3.18
C VAL A 257 -29.78 -2.72 2.78
N ARG A 258 -29.68 -3.62 1.80
CA ARG A 258 -28.42 -3.90 1.10
C ARG A 258 -28.56 -3.36 -0.32
N ILE A 259 -27.74 -2.37 -0.68
CA ILE A 259 -27.61 -1.92 -2.07
C ILE A 259 -27.04 -3.10 -2.87
N PRO A 260 -27.62 -3.46 -4.03
CA PRO A 260 -27.12 -4.58 -4.82
C PRO A 260 -25.64 -4.35 -5.18
N GLU A 261 -24.80 -5.34 -4.85
CA GLU A 261 -23.37 -5.33 -5.18
C GLU A 261 -23.19 -5.28 -6.69
N PHE A 262 -22.63 -4.17 -7.18
CA PHE A 262 -22.26 -4.04 -8.59
C PHE A 262 -20.97 -4.85 -8.81
N ASN A 263 -21.05 -5.94 -9.56
CA ASN A 263 -19.85 -6.63 -10.05
C ASN A 263 -19.18 -5.72 -11.07
N ALA A 264 -18.07 -5.09 -10.68
CA ALA A 264 -17.17 -4.43 -11.61
C ALA A 264 -16.50 -5.52 -12.44
N ASP A 265 -17.04 -5.80 -13.63
CA ASP A 265 -16.34 -6.61 -14.63
C ASP A 265 -15.00 -5.92 -14.99
N ASP A 266 -13.96 -6.74 -15.12
CA ASP A 266 -12.58 -6.37 -15.42
C ASP A 266 -12.49 -5.63 -16.76
N ASN A 267 -12.61 -4.31 -16.74
CA ASN A 267 -12.26 -3.48 -17.88
C ASN A 267 -10.74 -3.27 -17.85
N GLU A 268 -10.01 -4.02 -18.69
CA GLU A 268 -8.56 -3.87 -18.92
C GLU A 268 -8.24 -2.43 -19.38
N MET A 269 -7.91 -1.55 -18.43
CA MET A 269 -7.26 -0.29 -18.74
C MET A 269 -5.81 -0.56 -19.16
N GLN A 270 -5.53 -0.32 -20.44
CA GLN A 270 -4.19 -0.30 -21.02
C GLN A 270 -3.25 0.66 -20.25
N PRO A 271 -2.01 0.25 -19.93
CA PRO A 271 -1.07 1.10 -19.22
C PRO A 271 -0.58 2.26 -20.10
N PHE A 272 -0.80 3.48 -19.63
CA PHE A 272 -0.25 4.70 -20.21
C PHE A 272 1.28 4.68 -20.09
N GLN A 273 2.00 4.62 -21.22
CA GLN A 273 3.47 4.71 -21.23
C GLN A 273 3.91 6.16 -21.00
N VAL A 274 4.64 6.39 -19.90
CA VAL A 274 5.25 7.68 -19.60
C VAL A 274 6.68 7.70 -20.19
N PRO A 275 7.07 8.73 -20.97
CA PRO A 275 8.42 8.80 -21.52
C PRO A 275 9.45 9.02 -20.41
N SER A 276 10.51 8.22 -20.43
CA SER A 276 11.66 8.36 -19.54
C SER A 276 12.54 9.51 -20.00
N THR A 277 12.39 10.66 -19.36
CA THR A 277 13.32 11.79 -19.52
C THR A 277 14.51 11.60 -18.57
N VAL A 278 15.70 11.46 -19.15
CA VAL A 278 16.98 11.42 -18.45
C VAL A 278 17.24 12.81 -17.86
N ILE A 279 17.27 12.91 -16.53
CA ILE A 279 17.57 14.16 -15.82
C ILE A 279 19.08 14.23 -15.59
N THR A 280 19.74 15.13 -16.32
CA THR A 280 21.14 15.52 -16.11
C THR A 280 21.20 16.40 -14.86
N THR A 281 21.95 15.97 -13.84
CA THR A 281 22.09 16.68 -12.56
C THR A 281 22.97 17.92 -12.70
N THR A 282 22.35 19.09 -12.77
CA THR A 282 22.96 20.37 -12.42
C THR A 282 22.54 20.76 -10.99
N ASN A 283 23.46 21.38 -10.24
CA ASN A 283 23.31 21.81 -8.84
C ASN A 283 22.18 22.84 -8.65
N GLU A 284 20.92 22.39 -8.67
CA GLU A 284 19.77 23.24 -8.38
C GLU A 284 19.50 23.34 -6.88
N ILE A 285 19.21 24.56 -6.44
CA ILE A 285 18.79 24.92 -5.10
C ILE A 285 17.54 24.10 -4.74
N ILE A 286 17.70 23.13 -3.83
CA ILE A 286 16.61 22.28 -3.35
C ILE A 286 15.61 23.17 -2.62
N THR A 287 14.49 23.46 -3.29
CA THR A 287 13.41 24.23 -2.67
C THR A 287 12.82 23.46 -1.46
N PRO A 288 12.25 24.15 -0.45
CA PRO A 288 11.57 23.50 0.67
C PRO A 288 10.49 22.49 0.24
N ARG A 289 9.87 22.72 -0.93
CA ARG A 289 8.88 21.81 -1.53
C ARG A 289 9.53 20.50 -1.99
N THR A 290 10.70 20.56 -2.62
CA THR A 290 11.47 19.37 -3.04
C THR A 290 11.96 18.57 -1.83
N LYS A 291 12.43 19.23 -0.77
CA LYS A 291 12.86 18.58 0.48
C LYS A 291 11.71 17.81 1.15
N ARG A 292 10.51 18.41 1.21
CA ARG A 292 9.29 17.72 1.71
C ARG A 292 8.91 16.52 0.84
N ARG A 293 9.06 16.62 -0.48
CA ARG A 293 8.75 15.53 -1.41
C ARG A 293 9.73 14.36 -1.27
N LEU A 294 11.02 14.62 -1.00
CA LEU A 294 12.01 13.57 -0.75
C LEU A 294 11.79 12.87 0.60
N GLN A 295 11.59 13.64 1.67
CA GLN A 295 11.26 13.09 3.00
C GLN A 295 9.99 12.23 2.98
N LEU A 296 9.06 12.59 2.09
CA LEU A 296 7.84 11.83 1.83
C LEU A 296 8.08 10.50 1.11
N VAL A 297 8.90 10.48 0.06
CA VAL A 297 9.26 9.23 -0.64
C VAL A 297 9.98 8.29 0.32
N GLU A 298 10.87 8.83 1.16
CA GLU A 298 11.55 8.07 2.20
C GLU A 298 10.59 7.53 3.26
N THR A 299 9.57 8.30 3.67
CA THR A 299 8.56 7.83 4.63
C THR A 299 7.65 6.77 4.02
N CYS A 300 7.22 6.92 2.76
CA CYS A 300 6.46 5.87 2.06
C CYS A 300 7.29 4.58 1.91
N ALA A 301 8.54 4.67 1.48
CA ALA A 301 9.45 3.52 1.38
C ALA A 301 9.73 2.90 2.76
N SER A 302 9.86 3.72 3.81
CA SER A 302 10.02 3.27 5.19
C SER A 302 8.77 2.54 5.70
N VAL A 303 7.58 3.05 5.40
CA VAL A 303 6.31 2.39 5.72
C VAL A 303 6.21 1.05 5.00
N GLU A 304 6.48 1.00 3.69
CA GLU A 304 6.52 -0.26 2.94
C GLU A 304 7.52 -1.24 3.53
N SER A 305 8.73 -0.78 3.87
CA SER A 305 9.76 -1.60 4.52
C SER A 305 9.31 -2.12 5.89
N LYS A 306 8.67 -1.29 6.72
CA LYS A 306 8.13 -1.69 8.04
C LYS A 306 7.01 -2.72 7.89
N ILE A 307 6.13 -2.55 6.91
CA ILE A 307 5.06 -3.52 6.60
C ILE A 307 5.69 -4.86 6.19
N VAL A 308 6.70 -4.84 5.32
CA VAL A 308 7.41 -6.06 4.90
C VAL A 308 8.11 -6.72 6.09
N GLU A 309 8.78 -5.96 6.95
CA GLU A 309 9.48 -6.50 8.12
C GLU A 309 8.51 -7.06 9.17
N HIS A 310 7.38 -6.40 9.40
CA HIS A 310 6.31 -6.90 10.27
C HIS A 310 5.71 -8.22 9.73
N LYS A 311 5.47 -8.31 8.42
CA LYS A 311 5.04 -9.58 7.78
C LYS A 311 6.09 -10.68 7.96
N ARG A 312 7.38 -10.36 7.82
CA ARG A 312 8.47 -11.31 8.09
C ARG A 312 8.49 -11.74 9.56
N MET A 313 8.27 -10.83 10.49
CA MET A 313 8.19 -11.11 11.93
C MET A 313 7.05 -12.06 12.26
N GLN A 314 5.82 -11.78 11.80
CA GLN A 314 4.67 -12.67 12.00
C GLN A 314 4.90 -14.07 11.41
N VAL A 315 5.55 -14.17 10.25
CA VAL A 315 5.91 -15.47 9.67
C VAL A 315 6.93 -16.20 10.56
N ARG A 316 7.92 -15.49 11.12
CA ARG A 316 8.87 -16.07 12.07
C ARG A 316 8.16 -16.57 13.34
N GLU A 317 7.26 -15.78 13.91
CA GLU A 317 6.48 -16.16 15.11
C GLU A 317 5.59 -17.37 14.87
N ARG A 318 4.89 -17.42 13.73
CA ARG A 318 4.12 -18.62 13.35
C ARG A 318 5.01 -19.83 13.18
N MET A 319 6.21 -19.66 12.60
CA MET A 319 7.18 -20.75 12.45
C MET A 319 7.76 -21.20 13.79
N THR A 320 8.04 -20.30 14.73
CA THR A 320 8.53 -20.66 16.07
C THR A 320 7.44 -21.32 16.90
N ALA A 321 6.21 -20.80 16.89
CA ALA A 321 5.06 -21.42 17.54
C ALA A 321 4.81 -22.83 16.99
N LYS A 322 4.85 -23.00 15.66
CA LYS A 322 4.70 -24.31 15.02
C LYS A 322 5.84 -25.27 15.40
N ARG A 323 7.07 -24.78 15.56
CA ARG A 323 8.21 -25.60 16.02
C ARG A 323 8.09 -25.97 17.50
N ALA A 324 7.61 -25.07 18.34
CA ALA A 324 7.41 -25.33 19.76
C ALA A 324 6.28 -26.33 20.02
N ALA A 325 5.25 -26.34 19.18
CA ALA A 325 4.12 -27.28 19.27
C ALA A 325 4.41 -28.66 18.67
N ALA A 326 5.43 -28.79 17.82
CA ALA A 326 5.74 -30.06 17.16
C ALA A 326 6.48 -31.01 18.12
N THR A 327 6.00 -32.24 18.23
CA THR A 327 6.75 -33.31 18.91
C THR A 327 8.03 -33.65 18.14
N SER A 328 9.03 -34.20 18.81
CA SER A 328 10.30 -34.62 18.18
C SER A 328 10.06 -35.54 16.96
N GLU A 329 9.08 -36.45 17.08
CA GLU A 329 8.70 -37.37 16.01
C GLU A 329 8.05 -36.64 14.81
N GLU A 330 7.16 -35.67 15.07
CA GLU A 330 6.53 -34.90 14.00
C GLU A 330 7.52 -33.97 13.29
N ALA A 331 8.48 -33.41 14.03
CA ALA A 331 9.58 -32.65 13.44
C ALA A 331 10.44 -33.51 12.50
N GLU A 332 10.72 -34.76 12.86
CA GLU A 332 11.50 -35.66 12.00
C GLU A 332 10.69 -36.13 10.78
N ARG A 333 9.39 -36.45 10.94
CA ARG A 333 8.49 -36.74 9.81
C ARG A 333 8.44 -35.57 8.81
N GLN A 334 8.35 -34.33 9.30
CA GLN A 334 8.39 -33.14 8.44
C GLN A 334 9.74 -32.98 7.72
N ARG A 335 10.87 -33.31 8.37
CA ARG A 335 12.20 -33.29 7.72
C ARG A 335 12.30 -34.35 6.63
N ILE A 336 11.79 -35.56 6.86
CA ILE A 336 11.77 -36.64 5.87
C ILE A 336 10.94 -36.20 4.66
N LEU A 337 9.70 -35.73 4.86
CA LEU A 337 8.85 -35.22 3.78
C LEU A 337 9.49 -34.05 3.02
N ALA A 338 10.20 -33.15 3.71
CA ALA A 338 10.91 -32.05 3.06
C ALA A 338 12.09 -32.55 2.21
N ARG A 339 12.82 -33.57 2.67
CA ARG A 339 13.90 -34.23 1.91
C ARG A 339 13.34 -34.95 0.69
N GLU A 340 12.24 -35.68 0.84
CA GLU A 340 11.56 -36.37 -0.26
C GLU A 340 11.04 -35.40 -1.31
N ARG A 341 10.34 -34.33 -0.90
CA ARG A 341 9.89 -33.28 -1.83
C ARG A 341 11.05 -32.61 -2.55
N SER A 342 12.18 -32.40 -1.87
CA SER A 342 13.38 -31.83 -2.47
C SER A 342 14.05 -32.81 -3.44
N ALA A 343 14.06 -34.11 -3.12
CA ALA A 343 14.55 -35.16 -3.99
C ALA A 343 13.67 -35.30 -5.24
N ALA A 344 12.35 -35.39 -5.07
CA ALA A 344 11.36 -35.45 -6.14
C ALA A 344 11.45 -34.22 -7.08
N LYS A 345 11.62 -33.01 -6.53
CA LYS A 345 11.86 -31.81 -7.33
C LYS A 345 13.17 -31.88 -8.13
N ARG A 346 14.22 -32.51 -7.60
CA ARG A 346 15.50 -32.69 -8.31
C ARG A 346 15.39 -33.74 -9.41
N THR A 347 14.65 -34.82 -9.20
CA THR A 347 14.47 -35.88 -10.21
C THR A 347 13.48 -35.49 -11.31
N ALA A 348 12.50 -34.64 -11.01
CA ALA A 348 11.52 -34.17 -11.99
C ALA A 348 12.07 -33.10 -12.95
N LEU A 349 13.20 -32.46 -12.63
CA LEU A 349 13.84 -31.49 -13.50
C LEU A 349 14.82 -32.21 -14.43
N ALA A 350 14.72 -31.95 -15.73
CA ALA A 350 15.71 -32.41 -16.70
C ALA A 350 17.11 -31.89 -16.28
N PRO A 351 18.18 -32.71 -16.45
CA PRO A 351 19.55 -32.33 -16.08
C PRO A 351 19.97 -30.95 -16.63
N GLU A 352 19.57 -30.62 -17.87
CA GLU A 352 19.84 -29.33 -18.50
C GLU A 352 19.21 -28.15 -17.76
N VAL A 353 18.01 -28.31 -17.22
CA VAL A 353 17.34 -27.26 -16.43
C VAL A 353 18.06 -27.06 -15.09
N VAL A 354 18.57 -28.13 -14.50
CA VAL A 354 19.37 -28.05 -13.26
C VAL A 354 20.69 -27.33 -13.52
N GLU A 355 21.38 -27.63 -14.62
CA GLU A 355 22.62 -26.95 -15.01
C GLU A 355 22.39 -25.47 -15.34
N ARG A 356 21.35 -25.15 -16.13
CA ARG A 356 20.99 -23.77 -16.44
C ARG A 356 20.68 -22.97 -15.18
N LYS A 357 19.96 -23.56 -14.23
CA LYS A 357 19.66 -22.93 -12.95
C LYS A 357 20.93 -22.71 -12.12
N ARG A 358 21.83 -23.69 -12.07
CA ARG A 358 23.14 -23.53 -11.39
C ARG A 358 23.97 -22.43 -12.03
N ALA A 359 24.02 -22.37 -13.36
CA ALA A 359 24.73 -21.32 -14.09
C ALA A 359 24.18 -19.93 -13.75
N LEU A 360 22.85 -19.78 -13.75
CA LEU A 360 22.17 -18.52 -13.42
C LEU A 360 22.37 -18.12 -11.95
N ASP A 361 22.38 -19.07 -11.01
CA ASP A 361 22.67 -18.81 -9.60
C ASP A 361 24.16 -18.43 -9.40
N CYS A 362 25.08 -19.06 -10.15
CA CYS A 362 26.49 -18.67 -10.19
C CYS A 362 26.69 -17.26 -10.75
N GLU A 363 25.99 -16.90 -11.83
CA GLU A 363 26.01 -15.58 -12.45
C GLU A 363 25.47 -14.52 -11.49
N ARG A 364 24.30 -14.74 -10.88
CA ARG A 364 23.74 -13.84 -9.85
C ARG A 364 24.68 -13.66 -8.67
N SER A 365 25.34 -14.73 -8.24
CA SER A 365 26.32 -14.67 -7.16
C SER A 365 27.57 -13.89 -7.56
N ALA A 366 28.04 -14.03 -8.81
CA ALA A 366 29.15 -13.27 -9.35
C ALA A 366 28.80 -11.77 -9.48
N ALA A 367 27.63 -11.46 -10.02
CA ALA A 367 27.12 -10.09 -10.14
C ALA A 367 26.96 -9.42 -8.76
N ARG A 368 26.43 -10.14 -7.77
CA ARG A 368 26.36 -9.66 -6.38
C ARG A 368 27.74 -9.36 -5.81
N ARG A 369 28.73 -10.22 -6.03
CA ARG A 369 30.11 -9.96 -5.58
C ARG A 369 30.74 -8.76 -6.29
N ALA A 370 30.49 -8.60 -7.59
CA ALA A 370 31.00 -7.48 -8.37
C ALA A 370 30.38 -6.13 -7.98
N ALA A 371 29.14 -6.13 -7.48
CA ALA A 371 28.44 -4.93 -7.03
C ALA A 371 28.84 -4.46 -5.62
N LEU A 372 29.60 -5.24 -4.85
CA LEU A 372 30.03 -4.86 -3.51
C LEU A 372 31.22 -3.90 -3.58
N THR A 373 31.17 -2.82 -2.80
CA THR A 373 32.30 -1.92 -2.62
C THR A 373 33.40 -2.59 -1.80
N PRO A 374 34.68 -2.17 -1.91
CA PRO A 374 35.78 -2.69 -1.09
C PRO A 374 35.48 -2.64 0.42
N GLU A 375 34.85 -1.57 0.89
CA GLU A 375 34.43 -1.40 2.30
C GLU A 375 33.41 -2.46 2.73
N GLU A 376 32.40 -2.74 1.89
CA GLU A 376 31.39 -3.75 2.20
C GLU A 376 31.98 -5.17 2.16
N ILE A 377 32.95 -5.42 1.28
CA ILE A 377 33.72 -6.67 1.26
C ILE A 377 34.48 -6.85 2.58
N GLU A 378 35.17 -5.82 3.05
CA GLU A 378 35.91 -5.87 4.32
C GLU A 378 34.97 -6.09 5.52
N ARG A 379 33.85 -5.36 5.56
CA ARG A 379 32.81 -5.52 6.58
C ARG A 379 32.26 -6.94 6.62
N GLN A 380 31.96 -7.52 5.44
CA GLN A 380 31.47 -8.88 5.34
C GLN A 380 32.53 -9.91 5.80
N GLN A 381 33.80 -9.68 5.48
CA GLN A 381 34.90 -10.52 5.96
C GLN A 381 35.09 -10.41 7.48
N ALA A 382 34.93 -9.22 8.06
CA ALA A 382 34.99 -9.01 9.52
C ALA A 382 33.86 -9.78 10.23
N LEU A 383 32.61 -9.63 9.76
CA LEU A 383 31.46 -10.38 10.30
C LEU A 383 31.63 -11.90 10.17
N ASN A 384 32.23 -12.38 9.07
CA ASN A 384 32.52 -13.80 8.91
C ASN A 384 33.61 -14.29 9.87
N ARG A 385 34.66 -13.49 10.11
CA ARG A 385 35.70 -13.77 11.12
C ARG A 385 35.11 -13.84 12.51
N GLU A 386 34.24 -12.90 12.87
CA GLU A 386 33.54 -12.86 14.16
C GLU A 386 32.63 -14.09 14.35
N ARG A 387 31.77 -14.41 13.36
CA ARG A 387 30.92 -15.60 13.41
C ARG A 387 31.72 -16.89 13.57
N ASN A 388 32.86 -17.00 12.89
CA ASN A 388 33.74 -18.16 13.02
C ASN A 388 34.46 -18.19 14.38
N ALA A 389 34.83 -17.04 14.95
CA ALA A 389 35.37 -16.96 16.29
C ALA A 389 34.35 -17.41 17.34
N VAL A 390 33.11 -16.91 17.25
CA VAL A 390 32.00 -17.32 18.14
C VAL A 390 31.73 -18.83 18.02
N ARG A 391 31.65 -19.36 16.80
CA ARG A 391 31.49 -20.82 16.60
C ARG A 391 32.60 -21.63 17.25
N ARG A 392 33.86 -21.18 17.12
CA ARG A 392 35.01 -21.85 17.76
C ARG A 392 34.98 -21.74 19.28
N ALA A 393 34.50 -20.63 19.83
CA ALA A 393 34.40 -20.43 21.27
C ALA A 393 33.30 -21.28 21.93
N VAL A 394 32.24 -21.62 21.18
CA VAL A 394 31.13 -22.47 21.66
C VAL A 394 31.46 -23.96 21.62
N LEU A 395 32.34 -24.37 20.71
CA LEU A 395 32.74 -25.78 20.58
C LEU A 395 33.67 -26.18 21.73
N THR A 396 33.38 -27.33 22.33
CA THR A 396 34.30 -27.95 23.29
C THR A 396 35.57 -28.45 22.57
N SER A 397 36.66 -28.67 23.31
CA SER A 397 37.92 -29.20 22.74
C SER A 397 37.70 -30.51 21.98
N ASP A 398 36.86 -31.39 22.52
CA ASP A 398 36.54 -32.70 21.93
C ASP A 398 35.74 -32.55 20.62
N GLU A 399 34.78 -31.63 20.58
CA GLU A 399 34.01 -31.35 19.35
C GLU A 399 34.91 -30.75 18.25
N LEU A 400 35.88 -29.91 18.62
CA LEU A 400 36.85 -29.37 17.68
C LEU A 400 37.73 -30.48 17.10
N GLU A 401 38.21 -31.40 17.93
CA GLU A 401 39.00 -32.55 17.48
C GLU A 401 38.18 -33.47 16.56
N GLN A 402 36.92 -33.74 16.92
CA GLN A 402 36.01 -34.52 16.06
C GLN A 402 35.77 -33.84 14.71
N GLN A 403 35.57 -32.52 14.68
CA GLN A 403 35.44 -31.78 13.41
C GLN A 403 36.72 -31.84 12.58
N GLN A 404 37.88 -31.69 13.20
CA GLN A 404 39.17 -31.82 12.51
C GLN A 404 39.38 -33.23 11.97
N ALA A 405 39.05 -34.27 12.75
CA ALA A 405 39.13 -35.66 12.34
C ALA A 405 38.19 -35.95 11.16
N LEU A 406 36.95 -35.46 11.21
CA LEU A 406 35.99 -35.58 10.12
C LEU A 406 36.48 -34.86 8.87
N HIS A 407 37.04 -33.66 9.00
CA HIS A 407 37.60 -32.91 7.88
C HIS A 407 38.79 -33.64 7.25
N ARG A 408 39.71 -34.18 8.06
CA ARG A 408 40.83 -35.02 7.60
C ARG A 408 40.32 -36.25 6.83
N LYS A 409 39.30 -36.94 7.36
CA LYS A 409 38.68 -38.09 6.72
C LYS A 409 38.04 -37.73 5.37
N GLN A 410 37.32 -36.61 5.30
CA GLN A 410 36.73 -36.11 4.06
C GLN A 410 37.80 -35.74 3.03
N MET A 411 38.87 -35.07 3.44
CA MET A 411 39.99 -34.72 2.55
C MET A 411 40.73 -35.97 2.05
N ALA A 412 40.92 -36.98 2.91
CA ALA A 412 41.51 -38.25 2.50
C ALA A 412 40.62 -39.00 1.49
N ALA A 413 39.31 -39.07 1.74
CA ALA A 413 38.36 -39.67 0.81
C ALA A 413 38.30 -38.92 -0.53
N TRP A 414 38.31 -37.58 -0.49
CA TRP A 414 38.36 -36.77 -1.70
C TRP A 414 39.64 -37.02 -2.51
N ARG A 415 40.81 -37.08 -1.85
CA ARG A 415 42.07 -37.42 -2.52
C ARG A 415 42.07 -38.83 -3.12
N ALA A 416 41.49 -39.80 -2.42
CA ALA A 416 41.37 -41.18 -2.90
C ALA A 416 40.41 -41.33 -4.09
N ALA A 417 39.43 -40.44 -4.21
CA ALA A 417 38.47 -40.44 -5.31
C ALA A 417 39.02 -39.79 -6.60
N LEU A 418 40.12 -39.05 -6.53
CA LEU A 418 40.73 -38.44 -7.72
C LEU A 418 41.48 -39.47 -8.54
N THR A 419 41.25 -39.44 -9.85
CA THR A 419 42.02 -40.21 -10.83
C THR A 419 43.43 -39.64 -10.97
N SER A 420 44.41 -40.45 -11.40
CA SER A 420 45.80 -39.98 -11.62
C SER A 420 45.87 -38.78 -12.58
N LYS A 421 44.97 -38.73 -13.57
CA LYS A 421 44.87 -37.61 -14.51
C LYS A 421 44.40 -36.32 -13.83
N GLU A 422 43.41 -36.39 -12.94
CA GLU A 422 42.93 -35.23 -12.19
C GLU A 422 43.96 -34.75 -11.16
N VAL A 423 44.71 -35.65 -10.54
CA VAL A 423 45.83 -35.29 -9.65
C VAL A 423 46.88 -34.50 -10.43
N GLU A 424 47.25 -34.93 -11.64
CA GLU A 424 48.22 -34.22 -12.47
C GLU A 424 47.70 -32.87 -12.95
N GLN A 425 46.40 -32.80 -13.31
CA GLN A 425 45.76 -31.54 -13.64
C GLN A 425 45.77 -30.57 -12.46
N GLN A 426 45.52 -31.04 -11.23
CA GLN A 426 45.59 -30.20 -10.03
C GLN A 426 47.01 -29.72 -9.74
N ARG A 427 48.04 -30.56 -9.96
CA ARG A 427 49.44 -30.16 -9.85
C ARG A 427 49.78 -29.06 -10.84
N THR A 428 49.38 -29.23 -12.10
CA THR A 428 49.57 -28.23 -13.15
C THR A 428 48.91 -26.90 -12.77
N LEU A 429 47.63 -26.92 -12.38
CA LEU A 429 46.91 -25.74 -11.92
C LEU A 429 47.55 -25.08 -10.69
N ALA A 430 48.14 -25.86 -9.79
CA ALA A 430 48.85 -25.33 -8.62
C ALA A 430 50.15 -24.62 -9.02
N VAL A 431 50.90 -25.17 -9.98
CA VAL A 431 52.09 -24.54 -10.56
C VAL A 431 51.70 -23.25 -11.28
N ASP A 432 50.67 -23.28 -12.13
CA ASP A 432 50.17 -22.10 -12.85
C ASP A 432 49.74 -20.99 -11.90
N ARG A 433 48.98 -21.32 -10.84
CA ARG A 433 48.60 -20.35 -9.81
C ARG A 433 49.82 -19.78 -9.08
N SER A 434 50.84 -20.60 -8.81
CA SER A 434 52.09 -20.14 -8.21
C SER A 434 52.87 -19.22 -9.15
N MET A 435 52.92 -19.51 -10.44
CA MET A 435 53.54 -18.66 -11.45
C MET A 435 52.79 -17.34 -11.62
N ALA A 436 51.46 -17.38 -11.74
CA ALA A 436 50.62 -16.19 -11.86
C ALA A 436 50.78 -15.26 -10.65
N ARG A 437 50.77 -15.81 -9.43
CA ARG A 437 51.02 -15.03 -8.20
C ARG A 437 52.40 -14.38 -8.22
N ARG A 438 53.43 -15.09 -8.69
CA ARG A 438 54.79 -14.53 -8.82
C ARG A 438 54.87 -13.44 -9.89
N ALA A 439 54.13 -13.57 -10.98
CA ALA A 439 54.10 -12.59 -12.06
C ALA A 439 53.39 -11.28 -11.66
N THR A 440 52.39 -11.36 -10.79
CA THR A 440 51.63 -10.17 -10.33
C THR A 440 52.15 -9.56 -9.03
N ALA A 441 53.03 -10.25 -8.29
CA ALA A 441 53.55 -9.76 -7.03
C ALA A 441 54.53 -8.60 -7.27
N THR A 442 54.35 -7.52 -6.52
CA THR A 442 55.34 -6.45 -6.46
C THR A 442 56.65 -6.96 -5.83
N PRO A 443 57.81 -6.34 -6.10
CA PRO A 443 59.09 -6.76 -5.50
C PRO A 443 59.05 -6.83 -3.97
N ILE A 444 58.27 -5.95 -3.34
CA ILE A 444 58.07 -5.92 -1.88
C ILE A 444 57.28 -7.16 -1.42
N GLU A 445 56.12 -7.43 -2.02
CA GLU A 445 55.30 -8.61 -1.69
C GLU A 445 56.05 -9.92 -1.95
N ALA A 446 56.89 -9.97 -2.99
CA ALA A 446 57.70 -11.12 -3.31
C ALA A 446 58.76 -11.40 -2.22
N GLU A 447 59.37 -10.35 -1.66
CA GLU A 447 60.34 -10.50 -0.57
C GLU A 447 59.66 -10.85 0.75
N GLU A 448 58.52 -10.25 1.08
CA GLU A 448 57.71 -10.64 2.24
C GLU A 448 57.31 -12.12 2.18
N GLN A 449 56.90 -12.62 1.00
CA GLN A 449 56.59 -14.03 0.82
C GLN A 449 57.81 -14.94 1.04
N ARG A 450 59.02 -14.50 0.63
CA ARG A 450 60.26 -15.24 0.87
C ARG A 450 60.62 -15.27 2.34
N VAL A 451 60.47 -14.15 3.05
CA VAL A 451 60.69 -14.07 4.51
C VAL A 451 59.73 -15.01 5.23
N LEU A 452 58.43 -14.94 4.94
CA LEU A 452 57.42 -15.85 5.51
C LEU A 452 57.70 -17.32 5.18
N ALA A 453 58.21 -17.63 3.99
CA ALA A 453 58.60 -19.00 3.63
C ALA A 453 59.80 -19.50 4.43
N ARG A 454 60.80 -18.63 4.68
CA ARG A 454 61.95 -18.93 5.53
C ARG A 454 61.50 -19.17 6.98
N GLU A 455 60.66 -18.30 7.52
CA GLU A 455 60.10 -18.46 8.87
C GLU A 455 59.31 -19.76 9.01
N ARG A 456 58.43 -20.09 8.06
CA ARG A 456 57.71 -21.37 8.10
C ARG A 456 58.65 -22.57 8.05
N SER A 457 59.75 -22.47 7.31
CA SER A 457 60.76 -23.52 7.26
C SER A 457 61.50 -23.67 8.59
N THR A 458 61.84 -22.56 9.26
CA THR A 458 62.51 -22.61 10.57
C THR A 458 61.56 -23.14 11.65
N THR A 459 60.30 -22.70 11.68
CA THR A 459 59.29 -23.21 12.63
C THR A 459 59.05 -24.71 12.43
N ARG A 460 58.99 -25.20 11.18
CA ARG A 460 58.84 -26.64 10.91
C ARG A 460 60.03 -27.46 11.39
N ARG A 461 61.25 -26.97 11.21
CA ARG A 461 62.45 -27.64 11.73
C ARG A 461 62.43 -27.70 13.26
N ALA A 462 62.14 -26.57 13.92
CA ALA A 462 62.04 -26.51 15.37
C ALA A 462 60.94 -27.43 15.93
N ALA A 463 59.79 -27.55 15.25
CA ALA A 463 58.72 -28.46 15.64
C ALA A 463 59.15 -29.93 15.51
N HIS A 464 59.84 -30.29 14.42
CA HIS A 464 60.36 -31.64 14.22
C HIS A 464 61.43 -32.00 15.27
N GLU A 465 62.36 -31.08 15.53
CA GLU A 465 63.39 -31.25 16.57
C GLU A 465 62.75 -31.43 17.96
N SER A 466 61.69 -30.67 18.27
CA SER A 466 60.94 -30.85 19.53
C SER A 466 60.17 -32.16 19.61
N GLU A 467 59.76 -32.74 18.48
CA GLU A 467 59.03 -34.00 18.44
C GLU A 467 59.99 -35.20 18.53
N GLU A 468 61.15 -35.12 17.86
CA GLU A 468 62.27 -36.05 18.04
C GLU A 468 62.79 -36.05 19.48
N ALA A 469 62.93 -34.88 20.11
CA ALA A 469 63.36 -34.76 21.51
C ALA A 469 62.34 -35.31 22.53
N LYS A 470 61.07 -35.50 22.14
CA LYS A 470 60.04 -36.14 22.98
C LYS A 470 59.98 -37.66 22.79
N GLN A 471 60.56 -38.17 21.71
CA GLN A 471 60.59 -39.60 21.39
C GLN A 471 61.85 -40.30 21.94
N GLN A 472 62.91 -39.53 22.25
CA GLN A 472 64.06 -39.95 23.04
C GLN A 472 63.76 -39.80 24.54
#